data_AF-A0A3N5K4A0-F1
#
_entry.id   AF-A0A3N5K4A0-F1
#
_cell.length_a   1.000
_cell.length_b   1.000
_cell.length_c   1.000
_cell.angle_alpha   90.00
_cell.angle_beta   90.00
_cell.angle_gamma   90.00
#
_symmetry.space_group_name_H-M   'P 1'
#
loop_
_entity.id
_entity.type
_entity.pdbx_description
1 polymer ?
#
loop_
_entity_poly.entity_id
_entity_poly.type
_entity_poly.pdbx_seq_one_letter_code
_entity_poly.pdbx_strand_id
1 'polypeptide(L)'
;MTCGGCGRANREGATFCAGCGSRLPAGCGACGAPLADGARFCDACGAPVGETRSPEAAAAVRKVVTILFADLSGSTALQERLDAETTRRVMDRVHRLLADAVAAHAGRVVKFTGDGLMAVF
;
A
#
# COMPACT_ATOMS: atom_id res chain seq x y z
N MET A 1 7.43 -9.15 34.12
CA MET A 1 6.56 -8.03 34.56
C MET A 1 5.57 -8.49 35.63
N THR A 2 5.29 -7.67 36.65
CA THR A 2 4.40 -8.04 37.77
C THR A 2 2.96 -7.59 37.49
N CYS A 3 1.99 -8.47 37.71
CA CYS A 3 0.57 -8.14 37.53
C CYS A 3 0.08 -7.21 38.65
N GLY A 4 -0.47 -6.04 38.32
CA GLY A 4 -1.05 -5.11 39.30
C GLY A 4 -2.33 -5.62 39.98
N GLY A 5 -3.02 -6.60 39.39
CA GLY A 5 -4.26 -7.16 39.95
C GLY A 5 -4.06 -8.29 40.96
N CYS A 6 -3.06 -9.16 40.77
CA CYS A 6 -2.83 -10.32 41.65
C CYS A 6 -1.38 -10.51 42.11
N GLY A 7 -0.46 -9.63 41.73
CA GLY A 7 0.95 -9.68 42.14
C GLY A 7 1.81 -10.76 41.46
N ARG A 8 1.23 -11.60 40.58
CA ARG A 8 1.99 -12.66 39.89
C ARG A 8 3.03 -12.10 38.91
N ALA A 9 4.22 -12.69 38.91
CA ALA A 9 5.23 -12.48 37.87
C ALA A 9 4.83 -13.16 36.56
N ASN A 10 4.85 -12.42 35.46
CA ASN A 10 4.54 -12.89 34.12
C ASN A 10 5.75 -12.77 33.19
N ARG A 11 5.81 -13.65 32.17
CA ARG A 11 6.84 -13.66 31.13
C ARG A 11 6.91 -12.31 30.40
N GLU A 12 8.08 -11.98 29.88
CA GLU A 12 8.25 -10.81 29.02
C GLU A 12 7.39 -10.94 27.75
N GLY A 13 6.74 -9.83 27.37
CA GLY A 13 5.80 -9.80 26.24
C GLY A 13 4.43 -10.45 26.49
N ALA A 14 4.09 -10.85 27.72
CA ALA A 14 2.75 -11.33 28.04
C ALA A 14 1.72 -10.20 27.95
N THR A 15 0.66 -10.39 27.16
CA THR A 15 -0.46 -9.43 27.06
C THR A 15 -1.48 -9.58 28.20
N PHE A 16 -1.58 -10.79 28.78
CA PHE A 16 -2.49 -11.11 29.87
C PHE A 16 -1.75 -11.85 31.00
N CYS A 17 -2.24 -11.68 32.22
CA CYS A 17 -1.72 -12.39 33.38
C CYS A 17 -2.10 -13.87 33.32
N ALA A 18 -1.11 -14.77 33.41
CA ALA A 18 -1.32 -16.22 33.42
C ALA A 18 -2.04 -16.74 34.68
N GLY A 19 -2.21 -15.91 35.71
CA GLY A 19 -2.89 -16.29 36.96
C GLY A 19 -4.33 -15.81 37.06
N CYS A 20 -4.57 -14.52 36.80
CA CYS A 20 -5.88 -13.88 37.02
C CYS A 20 -6.54 -13.36 35.74
N GLY A 21 -5.88 -13.47 34.58
CA GLY A 21 -6.43 -13.04 33.28
C GLY A 21 -6.43 -11.53 33.02
N SER A 22 -6.06 -10.69 33.98
CA SER A 22 -6.00 -9.23 33.79
C SER A 22 -5.01 -8.85 32.67
N ARG A 23 -5.37 -7.84 31.87
CA ARG A 23 -4.47 -7.29 30.85
C ARG A 23 -3.25 -6.67 31.51
N LEU A 24 -2.07 -6.91 30.93
CA LEU A 24 -0.81 -6.35 31.40
C LEU A 24 -0.49 -5.10 30.55
N PRO A 25 -0.02 -3.99 31.16
CA PRO A 25 0.30 -2.78 30.41
C PRO A 25 1.45 -3.04 29.44
N ALA A 26 1.26 -2.66 28.18
CA ALA A 26 2.33 -2.76 27.18
C ALA A 26 3.43 -1.75 27.50
N GLY A 27 4.69 -2.12 27.32
CA GLY A 27 5.81 -1.18 27.33
C GLY A 27 6.01 -0.54 25.96
N CYS A 28 6.47 0.70 25.92
CA CYS A 28 6.90 1.35 24.68
C CYS A 28 8.10 0.58 24.08
N GLY A 29 8.03 0.22 22.81
CA GLY A 29 9.14 -0.46 22.11
C GLY A 29 10.40 0.39 21.94
N ALA A 30 10.31 1.72 22.10
CA ALA A 30 11.45 2.63 21.96
C ALA A 30 12.15 2.96 23.28
N CYS A 31 11.39 3.21 24.37
CA CYS A 31 11.96 3.64 25.65
C CYS A 31 11.59 2.75 26.85
N GLY A 32 10.72 1.76 26.68
CA GLY A 32 10.29 0.84 27.73
C GLY A 32 9.26 1.40 28.73
N ALA A 33 8.88 2.69 28.63
CA ALA A 33 7.87 3.28 29.50
C ALA A 33 6.50 2.58 29.35
N PRO A 34 5.73 2.42 30.45
CA PRO A 34 4.40 1.84 30.36
C PRO A 34 3.48 2.70 29.49
N LEU A 35 2.73 2.05 28.61
CA LEU A 35 1.78 2.71 27.73
C LEU A 35 0.39 2.66 28.33
N ALA A 36 -0.32 3.79 28.26
CA ALA A 36 -1.75 3.82 28.54
C ALA A 36 -2.53 2.93 27.56
N ASP A 37 -3.65 2.37 28.02
CA ASP A 37 -4.53 1.58 27.15
C ASP A 37 -5.01 2.44 25.96
N GLY A 38 -4.76 1.95 24.75
CA GLY A 38 -5.14 2.67 23.52
C GLY A 38 -4.23 3.86 23.16
N ALA A 39 -3.09 4.05 23.83
CA ALA A 39 -2.12 5.06 23.47
C ALA A 39 -1.69 4.91 21.99
N ARG A 40 -1.77 6.01 21.23
CA ARG A 40 -1.24 6.10 19.86
C ARG A 40 0.22 6.56 19.83
N PHE A 41 0.66 7.24 20.89
CA PHE A 41 2.03 7.72 21.08
C PHE A 41 2.44 7.52 22.55
N CYS A 42 3.73 7.33 22.79
CA CYS A 42 4.28 7.30 24.13
C CYS A 42 4.34 8.72 24.70
N ASP A 43 3.74 8.91 25.87
CA ASP A 43 3.73 10.17 26.62
C ASP A 43 5.10 10.53 27.23
N ALA A 44 6.02 9.57 27.34
CA ALA A 44 7.38 9.82 27.84
C ALA A 44 8.39 10.20 26.73
N CYS A 45 8.32 9.59 25.54
CA CYS A 45 9.33 9.79 24.48
C CYS A 45 8.77 10.22 23.12
N GLY A 46 7.45 10.25 22.94
CA GLY A 46 6.80 10.65 21.70
C GLY A 46 6.75 9.58 20.60
N ALA A 47 7.33 8.39 20.79
CA ALA A 47 7.31 7.33 19.78
C ALA A 47 5.88 6.83 19.50
N PRO A 48 5.50 6.58 18.23
CA PRO A 48 4.21 6.00 17.90
C PRO A 48 4.08 4.58 18.46
N VAL A 49 2.88 4.23 18.92
CA VAL A 49 2.55 2.97 19.56
C VAL A 49 1.63 2.18 18.64
N GLY A 50 2.06 0.98 18.28
CA GLY A 50 1.42 0.16 17.24
C GLY A 50 2.15 0.33 15.91
N GLU A 51 2.28 -0.76 15.16
CA GLU A 51 2.84 -0.74 13.83
C GLU A 51 1.97 0.15 12.93
N THR A 52 2.40 1.38 12.68
CA THR A 52 2.17 2.01 11.38
C THR A 52 3.02 1.27 10.35
N ARG A 53 2.70 0.00 10.09
CA ARG A 53 3.00 -0.60 8.79
C ARG A 53 2.09 0.12 7.81
N SER A 54 2.48 1.32 7.41
CA SER A 54 1.95 1.91 6.19
C SER A 54 2.26 0.88 5.10
N PRO A 55 1.26 0.34 4.39
CA PRO A 55 1.49 -0.58 3.28
C PRO A 55 2.43 -0.01 2.20
N GLU A 56 2.64 1.32 2.23
CA GLU A 56 3.53 2.07 1.35
C GLU A 56 5.04 1.89 1.61
N ALA A 57 5.44 1.25 2.71
CA ALA A 57 6.84 0.95 2.98
C ALA A 57 7.26 -0.47 2.56
N ALA A 58 6.62 -1.04 1.53
CA ALA A 58 7.32 -2.05 0.73
C ALA A 58 8.55 -1.36 0.14
N ALA A 59 9.73 -1.60 0.74
CA ALA A 59 10.99 -0.96 0.36
C ALA A 59 11.11 -0.92 -1.17
N ALA A 60 11.25 0.28 -1.74
CA ALA A 60 11.39 0.44 -3.18
C ALA A 60 12.61 -0.35 -3.66
N VAL A 61 12.39 -1.44 -4.38
CA VAL A 61 13.46 -2.31 -4.88
C VAL A 61 13.84 -1.88 -6.29
N ARG A 62 15.14 -1.71 -6.54
CA ARG A 62 15.67 -1.51 -7.90
C ARG A 62 15.62 -2.83 -8.67
N LYS A 63 14.92 -2.86 -9.80
CA LYS A 63 14.82 -4.02 -10.69
C LYS A 63 15.15 -3.61 -12.13
N VAL A 64 15.74 -4.52 -12.89
CA VAL A 64 15.82 -4.40 -14.36
C VAL A 64 14.46 -4.82 -14.91
N VAL A 65 13.87 -3.98 -15.75
CA VAL A 65 12.54 -4.19 -16.34
C VAL A 65 12.57 -3.79 -17.82
N THR A 66 11.62 -4.27 -18.60
CA THR A 66 11.40 -3.81 -19.97
C THR A 66 10.22 -2.86 -20.01
N ILE A 67 10.41 -1.69 -20.62
CA ILE A 67 9.34 -0.70 -20.83
C ILE A 67 8.89 -0.76 -22.30
N LEU A 68 7.59 -0.88 -22.51
CA LEU A 68 6.96 -0.80 -23.81
C LEU A 68 6.13 0.48 -23.90
N PHE A 69 6.33 1.23 -24.98
CA PHE A 69 5.47 2.32 -25.40
C PHE A 69 4.74 1.92 -26.67
N ALA A 70 3.45 2.22 -26.73
CA ALA A 70 2.64 2.05 -27.93
C ALA A 70 1.75 3.28 -28.11
N ASP A 71 1.55 3.68 -29.37
CA ASP A 71 0.81 4.89 -29.72
C ASP A 71 -0.02 4.67 -30.99
N LEU A 72 -1.12 5.43 -31.15
CA LEU A 72 -2.02 5.27 -32.28
C LEU A 72 -1.62 6.21 -33.43
N SER A 73 -1.12 5.65 -34.52
CA SER A 73 -0.78 6.43 -35.71
C SER A 73 -2.01 7.16 -36.27
N GLY A 74 -1.87 8.47 -36.50
CA GLY A 74 -2.95 9.31 -37.07
C GLY A 74 -4.09 9.64 -36.11
N SER A 75 -3.90 9.48 -34.80
CA SER A 75 -4.91 9.77 -33.78
C SER A 75 -5.41 11.21 -33.80
N THR A 76 -4.53 12.20 -34.02
CA THR A 76 -4.94 13.61 -34.10
C THR A 76 -5.96 13.83 -35.22
N ALA A 77 -5.68 13.35 -36.43
CA ALA A 77 -6.59 13.47 -37.56
C ALA A 77 -7.92 12.71 -37.33
N LEU A 78 -7.88 11.61 -36.58
CA LEU A 78 -9.08 10.89 -36.16
C LEU A 78 -9.93 11.74 -35.20
N GLN A 79 -9.29 12.36 -34.20
CA GLN A 79 -9.94 13.18 -33.18
C GLN A 79 -10.51 14.48 -33.76
N GLU A 80 -9.89 15.06 -34.77
CA GLU A 80 -10.40 16.26 -35.46
C GLU A 80 -11.67 15.99 -36.28
N ARG A 81 -11.87 14.73 -36.72
CA ARG A 81 -13.01 14.34 -37.57
C ARG A 81 -14.20 13.82 -36.78
N LEU A 82 -14.02 13.51 -35.50
CA LEU A 82 -15.03 12.90 -34.64
C LEU A 82 -15.42 13.86 -33.52
N ASP A 83 -16.68 13.78 -33.08
CA ASP A 83 -17.09 14.42 -31.83
C ASP A 83 -16.40 13.77 -30.61
N ALA A 84 -16.46 14.45 -29.47
CA ALA A 84 -15.78 14.03 -28.24
C ALA A 84 -16.31 12.70 -27.72
N GLU A 85 -17.63 12.48 -27.76
CA GLU A 85 -18.28 11.27 -27.28
C GLU A 85 -17.91 10.05 -28.15
N THR A 86 -17.84 10.23 -29.46
CA THR A 86 -17.42 9.19 -30.40
C THR A 86 -15.92 8.90 -30.27
N THR A 87 -15.08 9.93 -30.18
CA THR A 87 -13.65 9.78 -29.89
C THR A 87 -13.42 8.98 -28.62
N ARG A 88 -14.10 9.32 -27.53
CA ARG A 88 -13.99 8.61 -26.26
C ARG A 88 -14.36 7.13 -26.38
N ARG A 89 -15.47 6.81 -27.05
CA ARG A 89 -15.89 5.41 -27.28
C ARG A 89 -14.85 4.61 -28.06
N VAL A 90 -14.20 5.23 -29.06
CA VAL A 90 -13.13 4.60 -29.83
C VAL A 90 -11.90 4.38 -28.94
N MET A 91 -11.46 5.40 -28.22
CA MET A 91 -10.29 5.31 -27.34
C MET A 91 -10.49 4.29 -26.21
N ASP A 92 -11.67 4.24 -25.58
CA ASP A 92 -12.02 3.23 -24.57
C ASP A 92 -11.92 1.80 -25.13
N ARG A 93 -12.18 1.60 -26.43
CA ARG A 93 -12.01 0.30 -27.08
C ARG A 93 -10.54 0.01 -27.39
N VAL A 94 -9.80 1.00 -27.86
CA VAL A 94 -8.35 0.88 -28.12
C VAL A 94 -7.59 0.56 -26.83
N HIS A 95 -7.82 1.32 -25.76
CA HIS A 95 -7.18 1.13 -24.46
C HIS A 95 -7.45 -0.26 -23.89
N ARG A 96 -8.68 -0.78 -24.01
CA ARG A 96 -8.99 -2.16 -23.58
C ARG A 96 -8.22 -3.20 -24.38
N LEU A 97 -8.21 -3.10 -25.72
CA LEU A 97 -7.48 -4.05 -26.56
C LEU A 97 -5.98 -4.06 -26.24
N LEU A 98 -5.40 -2.88 -26.02
CA LEU A 98 -3.99 -2.79 -25.65
C LEU A 98 -3.72 -3.33 -24.24
N ALA A 99 -4.59 -3.05 -23.26
CA ALA A 99 -4.46 -3.56 -21.90
C ALA A 99 -4.59 -5.09 -21.86
N ASP A 100 -5.55 -5.66 -22.60
CA ASP A 100 -5.75 -7.09 -22.73
C ASP A 100 -4.52 -7.76 -23.35
N ALA A 101 -3.94 -7.16 -24.40
CA ALA A 101 -2.72 -7.66 -25.03
C ALA A 101 -1.52 -7.64 -24.07
N VAL A 102 -1.35 -6.56 -23.28
CA VAL A 102 -0.30 -6.47 -22.27
C VAL A 102 -0.48 -7.53 -21.18
N ALA A 103 -1.71 -7.69 -20.67
CA ALA A 103 -2.03 -8.67 -19.64
C ALA A 103 -1.83 -10.12 -20.12
N ALA A 104 -2.18 -10.41 -21.37
CA ALA A 104 -1.96 -11.73 -21.98
C ALA A 104 -0.48 -12.14 -22.04
N HIS A 105 0.45 -11.17 -21.99
CA HIS A 105 1.88 -11.39 -21.97
C HIS A 105 2.51 -11.16 -20.59
N ALA A 106 1.71 -11.23 -19.53
CA ALA A 106 2.12 -11.00 -18.14
C ALA A 106 2.76 -9.63 -17.87
N GLY A 107 2.49 -8.65 -18.73
CA GLY A 107 2.87 -7.26 -18.50
C GLY A 107 1.85 -6.50 -17.66
N ARG A 108 2.22 -5.29 -17.24
CA ARG A 108 1.32 -4.37 -16.53
C ARG A 108 1.33 -3.00 -17.19
N VAL A 109 0.14 -2.46 -17.48
CA VAL A 109 0.00 -1.05 -17.90
C VAL A 109 0.30 -0.16 -16.69
N VAL A 110 1.26 0.75 -16.87
CA VAL A 110 1.64 1.75 -15.86
C VAL A 110 0.76 2.98 -15.97
N LYS A 111 0.53 3.46 -17.21
CA LYS A 111 -0.35 4.60 -17.49
C LYS A 111 -0.77 4.62 -18.97
N PHE A 112 -1.87 5.30 -19.23
CA PHE A 112 -2.25 5.76 -20.57
C PHE A 112 -1.81 7.21 -20.78
N THR A 113 -1.46 7.57 -22.01
CA THR A 113 -1.04 8.92 -22.39
C THR A 113 -1.74 9.30 -23.68
N GLY A 114 -2.95 9.87 -23.54
CA GLY A 114 -3.80 10.18 -24.68
C GLY A 114 -4.24 8.91 -25.40
N ASP A 115 -3.76 8.74 -26.62
CA ASP A 115 -3.99 7.63 -27.53
C ASP A 115 -2.99 6.48 -27.38
N GLY A 116 -1.95 6.66 -26.57
CA GLY A 116 -0.94 5.64 -26.29
C GLY A 116 -0.96 5.08 -24.87
N LEU A 117 -0.03 4.15 -24.61
CA LEU A 117 0.22 3.56 -23.28
C LEU A 117 1.69 3.37 -22.98
N MET A 118 1.97 3.21 -21.69
CA MET A 118 3.25 2.73 -21.16
C MET A 118 3.02 1.46 -20.35
N ALA A 119 3.70 0.38 -20.70
CA ALA A 119 3.65 -0.91 -20.01
C ALA A 119 5.02 -1.33 -19.49
N VAL A 120 5.03 -2.14 -18.44
CA VAL A 120 6.23 -2.73 -17.84
C VAL A 120 6.13 -4.25 -17.83
N PHE A 121 7.25 -4.91 -18.09
CA PHE A 121 7.46 -6.35 -18.02
C PHE A 121 8.67 -6.64 -17.13
#